data_AF-A0A1H6FAC9-F1
#
_entry.id   AF-A0A1H6FAC9-F1
#
_cell.length_a   1.000
_cell.length_b   1.000
_cell.length_c   1.000
_cell.angle_alpha   90.00
_cell.angle_beta   90.00
_cell.angle_gamma   90.00
#
_symmetry.space_group_name_H-M   'P 1'
#
loop_
_entity.id
_entity.type
_entity.pdbx_description
1 polymer ?
#
loop_
_entity_poly.entity_id
_entity_poly.type
_entity_poly.pdbx_seq_one_letter_code
_entity_poly.pdbx_strand_id
1 'polypeptide(L)'
;MDTANNICQRHFATLMMLAFLVDQVQEHVCVLFRAARNMFYSRKALWEEMRGLFRGFFIKCWEDFWLGIIFEWGGGELRPDDTS
;
A
#
# COMPACT_ATOMS: atom_id res chain seq x y z
N MET A 1 5.11 26.47 23.45
CA MET A 1 5.29 25.85 22.11
C MET A 1 5.25 24.32 22.18
N ASP A 2 5.10 23.73 23.37
CA ASP A 2 5.26 22.29 23.59
C ASP A 2 4.00 21.47 23.31
N THR A 3 2.81 22.05 23.52
CA THR A 3 1.53 21.33 23.31
C THR A 3 1.30 20.97 21.84
N ALA A 4 1.70 21.82 20.89
CA ALA A 4 1.56 21.55 19.46
C ALA A 4 2.48 20.42 18.98
N ASN A 5 3.70 20.33 19.53
CA ASN A 5 4.65 19.28 19.16
C ASN A 5 4.18 17.89 19.66
N ASN A 6 3.61 17.86 20.87
CA ASN A 6 3.04 16.64 21.47
C ASN A 6 1.83 16.09 20.69
N ILE A 7 1.03 17.00 20.12
CA ILE A 7 -0.12 16.64 19.29
C ILE A 7 0.38 16.02 17.99
N CYS A 8 1.26 16.70 17.23
CA CYS A 8 1.77 16.15 15.97
C CYS A 8 2.46 14.78 16.15
N GLN A 9 3.32 14.62 17.16
CA GLN A 9 3.96 13.33 17.43
C GLN A 9 2.96 12.21 17.71
N ARG A 10 1.92 12.45 18.50
CA ARG A 10 0.88 11.46 18.78
C ARG A 10 0.11 11.07 17.53
N HIS A 11 -0.28 12.05 16.71
CA HIS A 11 -1.05 11.78 15.50
C HIS A 11 -0.25 10.95 14.48
N PHE A 12 1.01 11.30 14.24
CA PHE A 12 1.88 10.51 13.37
C PHE A 12 2.15 9.10 13.92
N ALA A 13 2.36 8.96 15.24
CA ALA A 13 2.55 7.66 15.86
C ALA A 13 1.32 6.75 15.72
N THR A 14 0.11 7.29 15.92
CA THR A 14 -1.14 6.53 15.75
C THR A 14 -1.36 6.13 14.29
N LEU A 15 -1.09 7.02 13.33
CA LEU A 15 -1.21 6.69 11.90
C LEU A 15 -0.19 5.61 11.48
N MET A 16 1.04 5.67 11.99
CA MET A 16 2.06 4.67 11.69
C MET A 16 1.74 3.29 12.29
N MET A 17 1.24 3.26 13.54
CA MET A 17 0.74 2.04 14.17
C MET A 17 -0.47 1.46 13.43
N LEU A 18 -1.37 2.32 12.95
CA LEU A 18 -2.53 1.90 12.17
C LEU A 18 -2.12 1.28 10.83
N ALA A 19 -1.19 1.91 10.10
CA ALA A 19 -0.66 1.38 8.85
C ALA A 19 -0.03 -0.01 9.07
N PHE A 20 0.74 -0.16 10.15
CA PHE A 20 1.34 -1.46 10.50
C PHE A 20 0.28 -2.51 10.85
N LEU A 21 -0.79 -2.13 11.55
CA LEU A 21 -1.88 -3.05 11.87
C LEU A 21 -2.60 -3.53 10.61
N VAL A 22 -2.82 -2.63 9.64
CA VAL A 22 -3.41 -2.97 8.34
C VAL A 22 -2.53 -3.96 7.58
N ASP A 23 -1.21 -3.74 7.55
CA ASP A 23 -0.25 -4.67 6.92
C ASP A 23 -0.31 -6.07 7.55
N GLN A 24 -0.46 -6.16 8.87
CA GLN A 24 -0.56 -7.44 9.59
C GLN A 24 -1.88 -8.17 9.27
N VAL A 25 -3.00 -7.44 9.17
CA VAL A 25 -4.29 -8.02 8.78
C VAL A 25 -4.23 -8.54 7.33
N GLN A 26 -3.60 -7.79 6.43
CA GLN A 26 -3.42 -8.22 5.03
C GLN A 26 -2.55 -9.47 4.92
N GLU A 27 -1.50 -9.61 5.73
CA GLU A 27 -0.67 -10.83 5.81
C GLU A 27 -1.44 -12.05 6.31
N HIS A 28 -2.38 -11.86 7.24
CA HIS A 28 -3.19 -12.94 7.79
C HIS A 28 -4.29 -13.42 6.85
N VAL A 29 -4.94 -12.52 6.12
CA VAL A 29 -6.14 -12.85 5.33
C VAL A 29 -5.82 -13.09 3.85
N CYS A 30 -4.75 -12.51 3.32
CA CYS A 30 -4.50 -12.50 1.87
C CYS A 30 -3.24 -13.27 1.46
N VAL A 31 -3.44 -14.32 0.65
CA VAL A 31 -2.35 -15.16 0.10
C VAL A 31 -1.58 -14.43 -1.01
N LEU A 32 -2.26 -13.58 -1.79
CA LEU A 32 -1.66 -12.72 -2.82
C LEU A 32 -0.72 -11.70 -2.19
N PHE A 33 -1.12 -11.06 -1.09
CA PHE A 33 -0.24 -10.14 -0.36
C PHE A 33 1.04 -10.83 0.12
N ARG A 34 0.93 -12.08 0.58
CA ARG A 34 2.08 -12.87 1.03
C ARG A 34 3.02 -13.22 -0.14
N ALA A 35 2.47 -13.53 -1.31
CA ALA A 35 3.25 -13.76 -2.52
C ALA A 35 4.00 -12.49 -2.97
N ALA A 36 3.30 -11.34 -3.02
CA ALA A 36 3.92 -10.05 -3.31
C ALA A 36 5.04 -9.73 -2.29
N ARG A 37 4.75 -9.86 -1.00
CA ARG A 37 5.71 -9.59 0.08
C ARG A 37 6.94 -10.51 0.03
N ASN A 38 6.81 -11.76 -0.41
CA ASN A 38 7.96 -12.63 -0.61
C ASN A 38 8.85 -12.18 -1.78
N MET A 39 8.29 -11.44 -2.75
CA MET A 39 9.04 -10.87 -3.87
C MET A 39 9.83 -9.61 -3.47
N PHE A 40 9.33 -8.84 -2.51
CA PHE A 40 9.97 -7.61 -2.02
C PHE A 40 10.79 -7.85 -0.75
N TYR A 41 12.09 -7.56 -0.82
CA TYR A 41 13.03 -7.75 0.30
C TYR A 41 12.77 -6.83 1.52
N SER A 42 12.01 -5.74 1.34
CA SER A 42 11.73 -4.77 2.38
C SER A 42 10.27 -4.30 2.36
N ARG A 43 9.68 -4.20 3.55
CA ARG A 43 8.32 -3.66 3.76
C ARG A 43 8.19 -2.22 3.26
N LYS A 44 9.29 -1.44 3.32
CA LYS A 44 9.31 -0.08 2.76
C LYS A 44 9.21 -0.08 1.23
N ALA A 45 9.87 -1.02 0.55
CA ALA A 45 9.83 -1.10 -0.91
C ALA A 45 8.42 -1.43 -1.40
N LEU A 46 7.78 -2.43 -0.78
CA LEU A 46 6.38 -2.78 -1.06
C LEU A 46 5.45 -1.57 -0.83
N TRP A 47 5.66 -0.81 0.25
CA TRP A 47 4.88 0.38 0.57
C TRP A 47 5.07 1.53 -0.43
N GLU A 48 6.27 1.71 -0.99
CA GLU A 48 6.52 2.70 -2.04
C GLU A 48 5.82 2.29 -3.34
N GLU A 49 5.89 1.02 -3.76
CA GLU A 49 5.18 0.52 -4.96
C GLU A 49 3.66 0.65 -4.82
N MET A 50 3.11 0.26 -3.66
CA MET A 50 1.70 0.46 -3.35
C MET A 50 1.29 1.92 -3.48
N ARG A 51 2.07 2.85 -2.92
CA ARG A 51 1.80 4.29 -3.04
C ARG A 51 1.95 4.80 -4.47
N GLY A 52 2.88 4.26 -5.25
CA GLY A 52 3.03 4.56 -6.67
C GLY A 52 1.78 4.20 -7.46
N LEU A 53 1.26 2.99 -7.24
CA LEU A 53 0.03 2.52 -7.87
C LEU A 53 -1.20 3.35 -7.48
N PHE A 54 -1.34 3.71 -6.19
CA PHE A 54 -2.42 4.60 -5.75
C PHE A 54 -2.35 6.02 -6.35
N ARG A 55 -1.17 6.48 -6.74
CA ARG A 55 -0.99 7.80 -7.37
C ARG A 55 -1.18 7.78 -8.89
N GLY A 56 -0.88 6.66 -9.54
CA GLY A 56 -0.88 6.55 -10.99
C GLY A 56 -2.07 5.80 -11.59
N PHE A 57 -2.86 5.08 -10.79
CA PHE A 57 -3.89 4.19 -11.32
C PHE A 57 -5.18 4.22 -10.49
N PHE A 58 -6.32 4.12 -11.20
CA PHE A 58 -7.62 3.94 -10.57
C PHE A 58 -7.87 2.46 -10.29
N ILE A 59 -7.81 2.09 -9.01
CA ILE A 59 -7.96 0.70 -8.56
C ILE A 59 -9.46 0.38 -8.45
N LYS A 60 -9.99 -0.43 -9.36
CA LYS A 60 -11.38 -0.91 -9.29
C LYS A 60 -11.58 -2.02 -8.27
N CYS A 61 -10.61 -2.92 -8.15
CA CYS A 61 -10.69 -4.14 -7.33
C CYS A 61 -9.37 -4.38 -6.58
N TRP A 62 -9.46 -4.91 -5.36
CA TRP A 62 -8.26 -5.22 -4.55
C TRP A 62 -7.46 -6.41 -5.10
N GLU A 63 -8.08 -7.36 -5.80
CA GLU A 63 -7.33 -8.44 -6.47
C GLU A 63 -6.43 -7.90 -7.59
N ASP A 64 -6.96 -6.97 -8.41
CA ASP A 64 -6.21 -6.35 -9.52
C ASP A 64 -5.01 -5.55 -9.02
N PHE A 65 -5.15 -4.91 -7.85
CA PHE A 65 -4.05 -4.19 -7.21
C PHE A 65 -2.88 -5.13 -6.85
N TRP A 66 -3.16 -6.25 -6.18
CA TRP A 66 -2.12 -7.19 -5.80
C TRP A 66 -1.55 -7.94 -7.01
N LEU A 67 -2.38 -8.27 -8.00
CA LEU A 67 -1.92 -8.86 -9.25
C LEU A 67 -1.00 -7.90 -10.01
N GLY A 68 -1.30 -6.60 -10.04
CA GLY A 68 -0.43 -5.58 -10.63
C GLY A 68 0.94 -5.49 -9.94
N ILE A 69 0.98 -5.62 -8.62
CA ILE A 69 2.23 -5.65 -7.83
C ILE A 69 3.04 -6.92 -8.09
N ILE A 70 2.37 -8.08 -8.20
CA ILE A 70 3.04 -9.38 -8.38
C ILE A 70 3.54 -9.60 -9.80
N PHE A 71 2.74 -9.21 -10.80
CA PHE A 71 3.09 -9.42 -12.21
C PHE A 71 3.92 -8.28 -12.81
N GLU A 72 4.26 -7.25 -12.02
CA GLU A 72 5.02 -6.03 -12.38
C GLU A 72 4.52 -5.21 -13.58
N TRP A 73 3.67 -5.77 -14.47
CA TRP A 73 2.93 -5.16 -15.59
C TRP A 73 2.45 -6.27 -16.56
N GLY A 74 1.37 -6.98 -16.24
CA GLY A 74 0.83 -7.94 -17.21
C GLY A 74 -0.34 -8.75 -16.71
N GLY A 75 -1.57 -8.28 -16.95
CA GLY A 75 -2.73 -9.17 -16.88
C GLY A 75 -4.10 -8.55 -16.61
N GLY A 76 -4.19 -7.27 -16.24
CA GLY A 76 -5.48 -6.62 -15.99
C GLY A 76 -5.41 -5.14 -16.28
N GLU A 77 -6.36 -4.66 -17.08
CA GLU A 77 -6.54 -3.30 -17.57
C GLU A 77 -6.56 -2.24 -16.44
N LEU A 78 -5.40 -1.88 -15.89
CA LEU A 78 -5.24 -0.66 -15.11
C LEU A 78 -5.12 0.49 -16.10
N ARG A 79 -6.28 1.04 -16.50
CA ARG A 79 -6.29 2.26 -17.30
C ARG A 79 -5.58 3.38 -16.54
N PRO A 80 -4.63 4.10 -17.18
CA PRO A 80 -4.16 5.37 -16.63
C PRO A 80 -5.37 6.29 -16.46
N ASP A 81 -5.36 7.13 -15.43
CA ASP A 81 -6.41 8.10 -15.18
C ASP A 81 -6.51 9.09 -16.35
N ASP A 82 -7.39 8.80 -17.29
CA ASP A 82 -7.75 9.62 -18.43
C ASP A 82 -8.68 10.78 -17.98
N THR A 83 -8.25 11.54 -16.97
CA THR A 83 -8.84 12.86 -16.67
C THR A 83 -8.06 13.94 -17.43
N SER A 84 -8.67 14.34 -18.55
CA SER A 84 -8.43 15.63 -19.23
C SER A 84 -8.77 16.82 -18.34
#